data_AF-A0A5N5PGR0-F1
#
_entry.id   AF-A0A5N5PGR0-F1
#
_cell.length_a   1.000
_cell.length_b   1.000
_cell.length_c   1.000
_cell.angle_alpha   90.00
_cell.angle_beta   90.00
_cell.angle_gamma   90.00
#
_symmetry.space_group_name_H-M   'P 1'
#
loop_
_entity.id
_entity.type
_entity.pdbx_description
1 polymer ?
#
loop_
_entity_poly.entity_id
_entity_poly.type
_entity_poly.pdbx_seq_one_letter_code
_entity_poly.pdbx_strand_id
1 'polypeptide(L)'
;MNMVELLLSIQETDVNTLDKRGYRQYAPLHYAVESGSLHVAQLFLEDRRTDVNLRVTRCDGNLGPTALGLALEKDARSMVDLLRAHGCVDPGVMTLFAAVYSGQFDAVEGILEYNPPSDPDL
;
A
#
# COMPACT_ATOMS: atom_id res chain seq x y z
N MET A 1 -13.15 4.55 -20.44
CA MET A 1 -12.10 5.55 -20.66
C MET A 1 -12.26 6.68 -19.66
N ASN A 2 -11.79 6.48 -18.43
CA ASN A 2 -11.64 7.53 -17.44
C ASN A 2 -10.23 8.18 -17.53
N MET A 3 -9.99 9.27 -16.80
CA MET A 3 -8.69 9.96 -16.86
C MET A 3 -7.51 9.09 -16.42
N VAL A 4 -7.72 8.16 -15.48
CA VAL A 4 -6.66 7.26 -15.00
C VAL A 4 -6.27 6.27 -16.10
N GLU A 5 -7.25 5.65 -16.76
CA GLU A 5 -7.04 4.76 -17.91
C GLU A 5 -6.29 5.48 -19.05
N LEU A 6 -6.61 6.74 -19.31
CA LEU A 6 -5.90 7.55 -20.30
C LEU A 6 -4.43 7.76 -19.91
N LEU A 7 -4.15 8.12 -18.66
CA LEU A 7 -2.79 8.31 -18.17
C LEU A 7 -1.99 7.00 -18.20
N LEU A 8 -2.61 5.87 -17.81
CA LEU A 8 -1.98 4.56 -17.86
C LEU A 8 -1.71 4.11 -19.31
N SER A 9 -2.49 4.57 -20.30
CA SER A 9 -2.21 4.25 -21.71
C SER A 9 -0.90 4.86 -22.26
N ILE A 10 -0.34 5.86 -21.57
CA ILE A 10 0.93 6.51 -21.93
C ILE A 10 2.08 5.67 -21.37
N GLN A 11 2.89 5.09 -22.26
CA GLN A 11 3.98 4.18 -21.89
C GLN A 11 5.07 4.88 -21.05
N GLU A 12 5.32 6.16 -21.33
CA GLU A 12 6.32 7.00 -20.69
C GLU A 12 5.90 7.48 -19.29
N THR A 13 4.66 7.23 -18.89
CA THR A 13 4.18 7.61 -17.55
C THR A 13 4.77 6.67 -16.51
N ASP A 14 5.54 7.23 -15.58
CA ASP A 14 6.00 6.52 -14.39
C ASP A 14 4.88 6.48 -13.33
N VAL A 15 4.24 5.32 -13.22
CA VAL A 15 3.11 5.07 -12.32
C VAL A 15 3.53 4.97 -10.84
N ASN A 16 4.83 4.95 -10.56
CA ASN A 16 5.41 4.83 -9.21
C ASN A 16 6.01 6.15 -8.71
N THR A 17 5.91 7.24 -9.49
CA THR A 17 6.44 8.53 -9.09
C THR A 17 5.83 8.97 -7.76
N LEU A 18 6.71 9.31 -6.80
CA LEU A 18 6.29 9.91 -5.55
C LEU A 18 6.04 11.40 -5.73
N ASP A 19 4.90 11.89 -5.26
CA ASP A 19 4.73 13.33 -5.09
C ASP A 19 5.75 13.84 -4.06
N LYS A 20 6.50 14.89 -4.40
CA LYS A 20 7.49 15.51 -3.51
C LYS A 20 6.92 16.72 -2.77
N ARG A 21 5.60 16.96 -2.85
CA ARG A 21 4.93 18.10 -2.23
C ARG A 21 4.37 17.72 -0.87
N GLY A 22 4.72 18.51 0.15
CA GLY A 22 4.14 18.39 1.49
C GLY A 22 4.80 17.31 2.35
N TYR A 23 4.10 16.89 3.41
CA TYR A 23 4.69 16.09 4.50
C TYR A 23 4.81 14.59 4.20
N ARG A 24 4.19 14.11 3.12
CA ARG A 24 4.12 12.69 2.75
C ARG A 24 4.36 12.54 1.26
N GLN A 25 5.26 11.63 0.89
CA GLN A 25 5.64 11.41 -0.51
C GLN A 25 4.89 10.24 -1.11
N TYR A 26 3.62 10.44 -1.47
CA TYR A 26 2.74 9.35 -1.94
C TYR A 26 2.86 9.10 -3.44
N ALA A 27 2.79 7.83 -3.81
CA ALA A 27 2.61 7.40 -5.20
C ALA A 27 1.12 7.38 -5.59
N PRO A 28 0.77 7.31 -6.89
CA PRO A 28 -0.62 7.22 -7.34
C PRO A 28 -1.45 6.13 -6.64
N LEU A 29 -0.90 4.93 -6.44
CA LEU A 29 -1.58 3.85 -5.71
C LEU A 29 -1.86 4.22 -4.24
N HIS A 30 -0.95 4.94 -3.57
CA HIS A 30 -1.16 5.40 -2.20
C HIS A 30 -2.30 6.41 -2.12
N TYR A 31 -2.43 7.32 -3.09
CA TYR A 31 -3.58 8.24 -3.15
C TYR A 31 -4.91 7.52 -3.44
N ALA A 32 -4.89 6.46 -4.25
CA ALA A 32 -6.08 5.63 -4.46
C ALA A 32 -6.55 4.97 -3.15
N VAL A 33 -5.59 4.45 -2.36
CA VAL A 33 -5.87 3.91 -1.02
C VAL A 33 -6.33 5.01 -0.06
N GLU A 34 -5.64 6.14 -0.02
CA GLU A 34 -5.97 7.27 0.87
C GLU A 34 -7.37 7.81 0.59
N SER A 35 -7.76 7.90 -0.67
CA SER A 35 -9.11 8.32 -1.06
C SER A 35 -10.18 7.24 -0.85
N GLY A 36 -9.79 5.99 -0.60
CA GLY A 36 -10.69 4.84 -0.48
C GLY A 36 -11.28 4.37 -1.81
N SER A 37 -10.69 4.76 -2.94
CA SER A 37 -11.22 4.47 -4.26
C SER A 37 -10.78 3.09 -4.75
N LEU A 38 -11.59 2.06 -4.47
CA LEU A 38 -11.33 0.68 -4.91
C LEU A 38 -11.16 0.56 -6.42
N HIS A 39 -12.00 1.26 -7.20
CA HIS A 39 -11.93 1.24 -8.67
C HIS A 39 -10.60 1.78 -9.19
N VAL A 40 -10.13 2.90 -8.63
CA VAL A 40 -8.85 3.51 -9.05
C VAL A 40 -7.68 2.66 -8.57
N ALA A 41 -7.74 2.10 -7.37
CA ALA A 41 -6.72 1.17 -6.88
C ALA A 41 -6.62 -0.06 -7.80
N GLN A 42 -7.76 -0.65 -8.19
CA GLN A 42 -7.79 -1.77 -9.11
C GLN A 42 -7.14 -1.45 -10.46
N LEU A 43 -7.41 -0.28 -11.05
CA LEU A 43 -6.77 0.13 -12.30
C LEU A 43 -5.25 0.19 -12.21
N PHE A 44 -4.71 0.69 -11.09
CA PHE A 44 -3.26 0.67 -10.87
C PHE A 44 -2.73 -0.75 -10.65
N LEU A 45 -3.44 -1.57 -9.87
CA LEU A 45 -3.03 -2.96 -9.60
C LEU A 45 -3.08 -3.89 -10.84
N GLU A 46 -3.86 -3.53 -11.86
CA GLU A 46 -3.90 -4.22 -13.15
C GLU A 46 -2.78 -3.76 -14.10
N ASP A 47 -2.15 -2.60 -13.87
CA ASP A 47 -1.00 -2.13 -14.63
C ASP A 47 0.29 -2.82 -14.15
N ARG A 48 0.93 -3.58 -15.06
CA ARG A 48 2.15 -4.35 -14.74
C ARG A 48 3.34 -3.49 -14.31
N ARG A 49 3.31 -2.18 -14.57
CA ARG A 49 4.38 -1.26 -14.17
C ARG A 49 4.24 -0.82 -12.71
N THR A 50 3.11 -1.08 -12.07
CA THR A 50 2.87 -0.67 -10.69
C THR A 50 3.67 -1.52 -9.71
N ASP A 51 4.50 -0.86 -8.90
CA ASP A 51 5.15 -1.45 -7.75
C ASP A 51 4.16 -1.50 -6.57
N VAL A 52 3.56 -2.68 -6.40
CA VAL A 52 2.53 -2.94 -5.39
C VAL A 52 3.04 -2.87 -3.95
N ASN A 53 4.36 -2.92 -3.74
CA ASN A 53 5.01 -2.89 -2.43
C ASN A 53 5.88 -1.63 -2.23
N LEU A 54 5.67 -0.61 -3.08
CA LEU A 54 6.38 0.65 -3.00
C LEU A 54 6.21 1.28 -1.61
N ARG A 55 7.34 1.63 -0.99
CA ARG A 55 7.36 2.32 0.30
C ARG A 55 7.54 3.80 0.09
N VAL A 56 6.64 4.59 0.68
CA VAL A 56 6.76 6.05 0.68
C VAL A 56 7.78 6.50 1.71
N THR A 57 8.35 7.68 1.54
CA THR A 57 9.24 8.30 2.54
C THR A 57 8.48 9.38 3.29
N ARG A 58 8.60 9.38 4.62
CA ARG A 58 8.05 10.44 5.48
C ARG A 58 8.99 11.65 5.49
N CYS A 59 8.49 12.82 5.91
CA CYS A 59 9.30 14.04 5.93
C CYS A 59 10.42 14.08 6.96
N ASP A 60 10.41 13.16 7.92
CA ASP A 60 11.52 12.93 8.85
C ASP A 60 12.63 12.04 8.24
N GLY A 61 12.48 11.63 6.98
CA GLY A 61 13.41 10.72 6.30
C GLY A 61 13.20 9.25 6.65
N ASN A 62 12.24 8.92 7.52
CA ASN A 62 11.93 7.54 7.87
C ASN A 62 11.06 6.88 6.80
N LEU A 63 11.11 5.54 6.79
CA LEU A 63 10.26 4.72 5.93
C LEU A 63 8.79 4.92 6.33
N GLY A 64 7.99 5.33 5.36
CA GLY A 64 6.54 5.42 5.44
C GLY A 64 5.86 4.09 5.11
N PRO A 65 4.51 4.09 5.13
CA PRO A 65 3.72 2.90 4.85
C PRO A 65 3.77 2.52 3.36
N THR A 66 3.54 1.24 3.07
CA THR A 66 3.10 0.81 1.72
C THR A 66 1.61 1.15 1.52
N ALA A 67 1.09 0.88 0.32
CA ALA A 67 -0.34 0.93 0.05
C ALA A 67 -1.15 0.02 1.01
N LEU A 68 -0.64 -1.19 1.31
CA LEU A 68 -1.26 -2.11 2.26
C LEU A 68 -1.19 -1.56 3.69
N GLY A 69 -0.03 -1.07 4.14
CA GLY A 69 0.12 -0.45 5.44
C GLY A 69 -0.85 0.72 5.65
N LEU A 70 -1.06 1.55 4.63
CA LEU A 70 -2.01 2.65 4.68
C LEU A 70 -3.47 2.16 4.76
N ALA A 71 -3.83 1.09 4.05
CA ALA A 71 -5.18 0.52 4.13
C ALA A 71 -5.50 -0.04 5.53
N LEU A 72 -4.50 -0.66 6.19
CA LEU A 72 -4.59 -1.16 7.56
C LEU A 72 -4.69 -0.04 8.59
N GLU A 73 -3.89 1.03 8.45
CA GLU A 73 -3.98 2.24 9.29
C GLU A 73 -5.39 2.86 9.24
N LYS A 74 -6.10 2.71 8.12
CA LYS A 74 -7.43 3.31 7.89
C LYS A 74 -8.62 2.38 8.15
N ASP A 75 -8.37 1.17 8.63
CA ASP A 75 -9.39 0.12 8.80
C ASP A 75 -10.20 -0.19 7.51
N ALA A 76 -9.56 -0.09 6.34
CA ALA A 76 -10.22 -0.21 5.05
C ALA A 76 -10.27 -1.66 4.55
N ARG A 77 -11.07 -2.52 5.20
CA ARG A 77 -11.13 -3.99 4.92
C ARG A 77 -11.21 -4.35 3.43
N SER A 78 -12.14 -3.78 2.68
CA SER A 78 -12.27 -4.07 1.24
C SER A 78 -11.05 -3.66 0.42
N MET A 79 -10.32 -2.63 0.85
CA MET A 79 -9.07 -2.22 0.21
C MET A 79 -7.93 -3.18 0.56
N VAL A 80 -7.89 -3.66 1.81
CA VAL A 80 -6.94 -4.70 2.25
C VAL A 80 -7.12 -5.98 1.43
N ASP A 81 -8.36 -6.43 1.26
CA ASP A 81 -8.68 -7.62 0.47
C ASP A 81 -8.25 -7.45 -1.00
N LEU A 82 -8.54 -6.29 -1.60
CA LEU A 82 -8.13 -5.95 -2.96
C LEU A 82 -6.61 -5.99 -3.10
N LEU A 83 -5.87 -5.32 -2.22
CA LEU A 83 -4.42 -5.27 -2.27
C LEU A 83 -3.81 -6.67 -2.09
N ARG A 84 -4.32 -7.47 -1.14
CA ARG A 84 -3.88 -8.86 -0.94
C ARG A 84 -4.11 -9.74 -2.16
N ALA A 85 -5.27 -9.61 -2.82
CA ALA A 85 -5.58 -10.37 -4.03
C ALA A 85 -4.59 -10.11 -5.18
N HIS A 86 -3.95 -8.93 -5.19
CA HIS A 86 -2.93 -8.54 -6.17
C HIS A 86 -1.49 -8.75 -5.68
N GLY A 87 -1.29 -9.50 -4.58
CA GLY A 87 0.04 -9.85 -4.09
C GLY A 87 0.78 -8.70 -3.39
N CYS A 88 0.07 -7.66 -2.94
CA CYS A 88 0.66 -6.69 -2.03
C CYS A 88 1.04 -7.40 -0.72
N VAL A 89 2.32 -7.41 -0.41
CA VAL A 89 2.88 -7.98 0.82
C VAL A 89 3.79 -6.93 1.42
N ASP A 90 3.52 -6.53 2.65
CA ASP A 90 4.36 -5.58 3.37
C ASP A 90 5.06 -6.28 4.55
N PRO A 91 6.38 -6.50 4.47
CA PRO A 91 7.16 -7.11 5.55
C PRO A 91 7.51 -6.12 6.67
N GLY A 92 7.09 -4.85 6.61
CA GLY A 92 7.53 -3.82 7.56
C GLY A 92 6.94 -3.98 8.97
N VAL A 93 7.79 -3.80 9.98
CA VAL A 93 7.41 -3.70 11.41
C VAL A 93 6.26 -2.69 11.65
N MET A 94 6.20 -1.62 10.86
CA MET A 94 5.15 -0.60 10.95
C MET A 94 3.75 -1.14 10.62
N THR A 95 3.65 -2.07 9.67
CA THR A 95 2.39 -2.65 9.18
C THR A 95 1.79 -3.58 10.22
N LEU A 96 2.65 -4.30 10.95
CA LEU A 96 2.26 -5.04 12.14
C LEU A 96 1.71 -4.11 13.23
N PHE A 97 2.42 -3.02 13.56
CA PHE A 97 1.94 -2.04 14.55
C PHE A 97 0.59 -1.43 14.16
N ALA A 98 0.41 -1.07 12.89
CA ALA A 98 -0.84 -0.51 12.39
C ALA A 98 -1.99 -1.53 12.47
N ALA A 99 -1.78 -2.77 12.04
CA ALA A 99 -2.80 -3.83 12.11
C ALA A 99 -3.21 -4.13 13.56
N VAL A 100 -2.25 -4.17 14.49
CA VAL A 100 -2.51 -4.34 15.93
C VAL A 100 -3.29 -3.15 16.50
N TYR A 101 -2.86 -1.92 16.18
CA TYR A 101 -3.53 -0.70 16.66
C TYR A 101 -4.98 -0.60 16.15
N SER A 102 -5.22 -0.99 14.89
CA SER A 102 -6.54 -0.98 14.25
C SER A 102 -7.41 -2.19 14.62
N GLY A 103 -6.88 -3.18 15.36
CA GLY A 103 -7.63 -4.38 15.75
C GLY A 103 -7.89 -5.37 14.61
N GLN A 104 -7.12 -5.31 13.52
CA GLN A 104 -7.27 -6.23 12.38
C GLN A 104 -6.47 -7.52 12.60
N PHE A 105 -6.96 -8.39 13.48
CA PHE A 105 -6.24 -9.63 13.85
C PHE A 105 -6.02 -10.60 12.69
N ASP A 106 -6.99 -10.73 11.76
CA ASP A 106 -6.82 -11.53 10.53
C ASP A 106 -5.69 -11.00 9.63
N ALA A 107 -5.45 -9.68 9.68
CA ALA A 107 -4.35 -9.08 8.96
C ALA A 107 -3.01 -9.39 9.63
N VAL A 108 -2.96 -9.41 10.97
CA VAL A 108 -1.76 -9.73 11.77
C VAL A 108 -1.24 -11.13 11.48
N GLU A 109 -2.10 -12.15 11.49
CA GLU A 109 -1.69 -13.54 11.17
C GLU A 109 -1.07 -13.63 9.78
N GLY A 110 -1.74 -13.05 8.77
CA GLY A 110 -1.23 -13.02 7.40
C GLY A 110 0.07 -12.21 7.23
N ILE A 111 0.37 -11.25 8.11
CA ILE A 111 1.65 -10.53 8.09
C ILE A 111 2.76 -11.40 8.70
N LEU A 112 2.48 -12.09 9.80
CA LEU A 112 3.45 -12.93 10.51
C LEU A 112 3.87 -14.18 9.70
N GLU A 113 2.97 -14.75 8.89
CA GLU A 113 3.34 -15.86 7.99
C GLU A 113 4.43 -15.48 6.97
N TYR A 114 4.43 -14.23 6.52
CA TYR A 114 5.38 -13.73 5.51
C TYR A 114 6.61 -13.02 6.10
N ASN A 115 6.56 -12.65 7.38
CA ASN A 115 7.69 -12.14 8.14
C ASN A 115 7.67 -12.74 9.56
N PRO A 116 8.11 -14.00 9.71
CA PRO A 116 8.13 -14.65 11.01
C PRO A 116 9.01 -13.84 11.97
N PRO A 117 8.64 -13.77 13.27
CA PRO A 117 9.46 -13.07 14.24
C PRO A 117 10.88 -13.62 14.18
N SER A 118 11.88 -12.72 14.23
CA SER A 118 13.30 -13.09 14.18
C SER A 118 13.70 -14.06 15.29
N ASP A 119 12.88 -14.17 16.33
CA ASP A 119 12.98 -15.12 17.43
C ASP A 119 11.63 -15.87 17.57
N PRO A 120 11.56 -17.18 17.27
CA PRO A 120 10.34 -17.96 17.34
C PRO A 120 9.88 -18.30 18.78
N ASP A 121 10.66 -17.95 19.81
CA ASP A 121 10.45 -18.38 21.21
C ASP A 121 9.96 -17.26 22.16
N LEU A 122 9.38 -16.17 21.64
CA LEU A 122 8.70 -15.14 22.44
C LEU A 122 7.28 -15.53 22.86
#